data_AF-A0A8T0JKS7-F1
#
_entry.id   AF-A0A8T0JKS7-F1
#
_cell.length_a   1.000
_cell.length_b   1.000
_cell.length_c   1.000
_cell.angle_alpha   90.00
_cell.angle_beta   90.00
_cell.angle_gamma   90.00
#
_symmetry.space_group_name_H-M   'P 1'
#
loop_
_entity.id
_entity.type
_entity.pdbx_description
1 polymer ?
#
loop_
_entity_poly.entity_id
_entity_poly.type
_entity_poly.pdbx_seq_one_letter_code
_entity_poly.pdbx_strand_id
1 'polypeptide(L)'
;MSIRTNPMKAVPLLSKRLRKVEQEANLDDLKSVLINIKDVFSLVKKNEEELLDTLAEVDGYIRKSNIRRLMHEKEKLCQKIMDSTQKLLPRGAIEATKS
;
A
#
# COMPACT_ATOMS: atom_id res chain seq x y z
N MET A 1 5.19 14.54 -18.73
CA MET A 1 4.41 13.63 -17.85
C MET A 1 3.96 14.38 -16.61
N SER A 2 2.68 14.28 -16.27
CA SER A 2 2.12 14.87 -15.05
C SER A 2 2.31 13.91 -13.87
N ILE A 3 2.52 14.46 -12.67
CA ILE A 3 2.49 13.65 -11.43
C ILE A 3 1.11 13.02 -11.20
N ARG A 4 0.04 13.61 -11.74
CA ARG A 4 -1.33 13.07 -11.66
C ARG A 4 -1.52 11.78 -12.44
N THR A 5 -0.78 11.59 -13.53
CA THR A 5 -0.93 10.44 -14.43
C THR A 5 0.04 9.30 -14.10
N ASN A 6 0.99 9.52 -13.17
CA ASN A 6 1.90 8.48 -12.69
C ASN A 6 2.25 8.72 -11.20
N PRO A 7 1.37 8.28 -10.28
CA PRO A 7 1.53 8.49 -8.85
C PRO A 7 2.84 7.95 -8.29
N MET A 8 3.32 6.81 -8.79
CA MET A 8 4.60 6.20 -8.37
C MET A 8 5.82 7.07 -8.68
N LYS A 9 5.71 7.96 -9.68
CA LYS A 9 6.77 8.92 -10.04
C LYS A 9 6.60 10.27 -9.36
N ALA A 10 5.50 10.52 -8.65
CA ALA A 10 5.20 11.82 -8.06
C ALA A 10 6.29 12.27 -7.09
N VAL A 11 6.58 11.46 -6.06
CA VAL A 11 7.60 11.81 -5.06
C VAL A 11 9.01 11.88 -5.64
N PRO A 12 9.52 10.88 -6.40
CA PRO A 12 10.85 10.97 -7.01
C PRO A 12 11.04 12.20 -7.92
N LEU A 13 10.00 12.55 -8.69
CA LEU A 13 10.05 13.69 -9.60
C LEU A 13 10.08 15.01 -8.83
N LEU A 14 9.27 15.14 -7.76
CA LEU A 14 9.26 16.32 -6.89
C LEU A 14 10.59 16.48 -6.15
N SER A 15 11.14 15.41 -5.55
CA SER A 15 12.46 15.46 -4.90
C SER A 15 13.57 15.88 -5.86
N LYS A 16 13.52 15.42 -7.13
CA LYS A 16 14.49 15.86 -8.16
C LYS A 16 14.36 17.35 -8.48
N ARG A 17 13.14 17.89 -8.52
CA ARG A 17 12.88 19.31 -8.80
C ARG A 17 13.26 20.20 -7.64
N LEU A 18 12.99 19.77 -6.40
CA LEU A 18 13.38 20.45 -5.17
C LEU A 18 14.88 20.71 -5.09
N ARG A 19 15.70 19.70 -5.42
CA ARG A 19 17.17 19.88 -5.47
C ARG A 19 17.66 21.00 -6.38
N LYS A 20 16.87 21.41 -7.38
CA LYS A 20 17.24 22.51 -8.28
C LYS A 20 16.94 23.89 -7.68
N VAL A 21 15.94 23.97 -6.80
CA VAL A 21 15.47 25.23 -6.18
C VAL A 21 15.99 25.42 -4.75
N GLU A 22 16.61 24.39 -4.17
CA GLU A 22 17.29 24.46 -2.86
C GLU A 22 18.41 25.48 -2.80
N GLN A 23 18.98 25.88 -3.94
CA GLN A 23 19.99 26.93 -4.00
C GLN A 23 19.38 28.32 -3.74
N GLU A 24 18.06 28.46 -3.86
CA GLU A 24 17.33 29.73 -3.77
C GLU A 24 16.51 29.85 -2.47
N ALA A 25 16.18 28.74 -1.81
CA ALA A 25 15.40 28.72 -0.57
C ALA A 25 15.67 27.49 0.28
N ASN A 26 15.56 27.63 1.61
CA ASN A 26 15.53 26.50 2.53
C ASN A 26 14.17 25.78 2.40
N LEU A 27 14.20 24.50 2.02
CA LEU A 27 13.02 23.67 1.76
C LEU A 27 13.08 22.34 2.52
N ASP A 28 13.83 22.28 3.63
CA ASP A 28 14.08 21.04 4.36
C ASP A 28 12.80 20.42 4.98
N ASP A 29 11.85 21.25 5.40
CA ASP A 29 10.54 20.78 5.87
C ASP A 29 9.77 20.04 4.76
N LEU A 30 9.77 20.61 3.55
CA LEU A 30 9.09 20.01 2.40
C LEU A 30 9.75 18.70 1.95
N LYS A 31 11.09 18.62 2.00
CA LYS A 31 11.82 17.36 1.76
C LYS A 31 11.40 16.29 2.77
N SER A 32 11.33 16.65 4.03
CA SER A 32 10.98 15.73 5.12
C SER A 32 9.58 15.15 4.91
N VAL A 33 8.61 16.00 4.53
CA VAL A 33 7.25 15.55 4.15
C VAL A 33 7.27 14.59 2.95
N LEU A 34 8.05 14.90 1.90
CA LEU A 34 8.15 14.01 0.74
C LEU A 34 8.79 12.66 1.06
N ILE A 35 9.79 12.63 1.95
CA ILE A 35 10.40 11.37 2.43
C ILE A 35 9.34 10.54 3.16
N ASN A 36 8.58 11.14 4.08
CA ASN A 36 7.49 10.45 4.77
C ASN A 36 6.44 9.88 3.79
N ILE A 37 6.05 10.64 2.76
CA ILE A 37 5.10 10.14 1.74
C ILE A 37 5.70 8.96 0.96
N LYS A 38 6.99 9.01 0.61
CA LYS A 38 7.67 7.89 -0.06
C LYS A 38 7.63 6.62 0.79
N ASP A 39 7.87 6.76 2.09
CA ASP A 39 7.89 5.62 3.02
C ASP A 39 6.47 5.06 3.21
N VAL A 40 5.45 5.92 3.32
CA VAL A 40 4.04 5.50 3.33
C VAL A 40 3.68 4.75 2.05
N PHE A 41 4.02 5.27 0.86
CA PHE A 41 3.75 4.58 -0.40
C PHE A 41 4.46 3.21 -0.48
N SER A 42 5.69 3.13 0.03
CA SER A 42 6.44 1.88 0.06
C SER A 42 5.81 0.85 1.01
N LEU A 43 5.33 1.31 2.17
CA LEU A 43 4.61 0.48 3.12
C LEU A 43 3.27 -0.02 2.56
N VAL A 44 2.46 0.87 1.97
CA VAL A 44 1.18 0.51 1.34
C VAL A 44 1.41 -0.52 0.24
N LYS A 45 2.42 -0.31 -0.62
CA LYS A 45 2.76 -1.28 -1.67
C LYS A 45 3.12 -2.65 -1.11
N LYS A 46 3.94 -2.72 -0.05
CA LYS A 46 4.27 -3.99 0.61
C LYS A 46 3.03 -4.68 1.18
N ASN A 47 2.12 -3.91 1.77
CA ASN A 47 0.88 -4.43 2.33
C ASN A 47 -0.09 -4.90 1.22
N GLU A 48 -0.07 -4.24 0.06
CA GLU A 48 -0.80 -4.66 -1.14
C GLU A 48 -0.26 -5.99 -1.67
N GLU A 49 1.06 -6.13 -1.76
CA GLU A 49 1.72 -7.39 -2.16
C GLU A 49 1.34 -8.55 -1.22
N GLU A 50 1.35 -8.35 0.11
CA GLU A 50 0.93 -9.37 1.09
C GLU A 50 -0.55 -9.80 0.91
N LEU A 51 -1.42 -8.82 0.64
CA LEU A 51 -2.84 -9.11 0.35
C LEU A 51 -2.97 -9.91 -0.96
N LEU A 52 -2.26 -9.50 -2.02
CA LEU A 52 -2.29 -10.18 -3.31
C LEU A 52 -1.80 -11.62 -3.22
N ASP A 53 -0.77 -11.89 -2.43
CA ASP A 53 -0.28 -13.26 -2.17
C ASP A 53 -1.37 -14.11 -1.51
N THR A 54 -2.08 -13.57 -0.53
CA THR A 54 -3.20 -14.26 0.14
C THR A 54 -4.36 -14.51 -0.83
N LEU A 55 -4.70 -13.53 -1.68
CA LEU A 55 -5.74 -13.69 -2.69
C LEU A 55 -5.34 -14.71 -3.77
N ALA A 56 -4.06 -14.77 -4.15
CA ALA A 56 -3.53 -15.77 -5.06
C ALA A 56 -3.59 -17.19 -4.47
N GLU A 57 -3.40 -17.33 -3.14
CA GLU A 57 -3.61 -18.61 -2.43
C GLU A 57 -5.08 -19.09 -2.57
N VAL A 58 -6.04 -18.18 -2.36
CA VAL A 58 -7.47 -18.46 -2.53
C VAL A 58 -7.81 -18.84 -3.97
N ASP A 59 -7.35 -18.05 -4.94
CA ASP A 59 -7.52 -18.33 -6.38
C ASP A 59 -6.95 -19.70 -6.75
N GLY A 60 -5.78 -20.05 -6.21
CA GLY A 60 -5.15 -21.36 -6.39
C GLY A 60 -6.02 -22.52 -5.92
N TYR A 61 -6.74 -22.37 -4.79
CA TYR A 61 -7.68 -23.38 -4.32
C TYR A 61 -8.90 -23.52 -5.23
N ILE A 62 -9.45 -22.39 -5.70
CA ILE A 62 -10.61 -22.37 -6.59
C ILE A 62 -10.28 -23.02 -7.94
N ARG A 63 -9.18 -22.60 -8.59
CA ARG A 63 -8.77 -23.11 -9.89
C ARG A 63 -8.42 -24.60 -9.88
N LYS A 64 -7.90 -25.12 -8.77
CA LYS A 64 -7.57 -26.54 -8.60
C LYS A 64 -8.75 -27.39 -8.11
N SER A 65 -9.93 -26.80 -7.98
CA SER A 65 -11.14 -27.44 -7.41
C SER A 65 -10.89 -28.10 -6.05
N ASN A 66 -9.94 -27.58 -5.26
CA ASN A 66 -9.58 -28.13 -3.95
C ASN A 66 -10.48 -27.55 -2.85
N ILE A 67 -11.79 -27.68 -3.06
CA ILE A 67 -12.82 -27.04 -2.23
C ILE A 67 -12.81 -27.60 -0.80
N ARG A 68 -12.46 -28.88 -0.63
CA ARG A 68 -12.34 -29.49 0.70
C ARG A 68 -11.27 -28.80 1.55
N ARG A 69 -10.10 -28.52 0.96
CA ARG A 69 -9.02 -27.81 1.65
C ARG A 69 -9.33 -26.34 1.85
N LEU A 70 -9.96 -25.69 0.86
CA LEU A 70 -10.45 -24.32 1.00
C LEU A 70 -11.42 -24.18 2.18
N MET A 71 -12.36 -25.11 2.34
CA MET A 71 -13.30 -25.10 3.47
C MET A 71 -12.60 -25.29 4.81
N HIS A 72 -11.60 -26.16 4.87
CA HIS A 72 -10.80 -26.38 6.09
C HIS A 72 -9.96 -25.15 6.46
N GLU A 73 -9.41 -24.43 5.48
CA GLU A 73 -8.56 -23.26 5.71
C GLU A 73 -9.32 -21.92 5.66
N LYS A 74 -10.64 -21.93 5.41
CA LYS A 74 -11.47 -20.75 5.16
C LYS A 74 -11.31 -19.69 6.23
N GLU A 75 -11.50 -20.06 7.50
CA GLU A 75 -11.45 -19.10 8.61
C GLU A 75 -10.09 -18.41 8.71
N LYS A 76 -9.01 -19.18 8.55
CA LYS A 76 -7.64 -18.66 8.52
C LYS A 76 -7.41 -17.71 7.34
N LEU A 77 -7.89 -18.05 6.15
CA LEU A 77 -7.79 -17.20 4.97
C LEU A 77 -8.59 -15.91 5.14
N CYS A 78 -9.81 -15.98 5.68
CA CYS A 78 -10.62 -14.82 6.00
C CYS A 78 -9.91 -13.89 6.98
N GLN A 79 -9.33 -14.42 8.05
CA GLN A 79 -8.58 -13.62 9.03
C GLN A 79 -7.35 -12.95 8.38
N LYS A 80 -6.56 -13.70 7.60
CA LYS A 80 -5.41 -13.14 6.87
C LYS A 80 -5.80 -11.99 5.93
N ILE A 81 -6.92 -12.15 5.19
CA ILE A 81 -7.43 -11.11 4.29
C ILE A 81 -7.83 -9.87 5.10
N MET A 82 -8.54 -10.05 6.22
CA MET A 82 -8.92 -8.94 7.10
C MET A 82 -7.70 -8.21 7.66
N ASP A 83 -6.74 -8.94 8.22
CA ASP A 83 -5.51 -8.38 8.79
C ASP A 83 -4.71 -7.61 7.72
N SER A 84 -4.57 -8.18 6.52
CA SER A 84 -3.87 -7.53 5.40
C SER A 84 -4.59 -6.28 4.93
N THR A 85 -5.92 -6.30 4.88
CA THR A 85 -6.74 -5.14 4.52
C THR A 85 -6.61 -4.03 5.56
N GLN A 86 -6.54 -4.36 6.84
CA GLN A 86 -6.32 -3.37 7.91
C GLN A 86 -4.95 -2.69 7.79
N LYS A 87 -3.93 -3.41 7.32
CA LYS A 87 -2.59 -2.84 7.06
C LYS A 87 -2.56 -1.87 5.88
N LEU A 88 -3.48 -1.98 4.92
CA LEU A 88 -3.55 -1.06 3.78
C LEU A 88 -3.99 0.35 4.17
N LEU A 89 -4.68 0.46 5.30
CA LEU A 89 -5.21 1.72 5.79
C LEU A 89 -4.22 2.38 6.76
N PRO A 90 -4.06 3.71 6.72
CA PRO A 90 -3.38 4.42 7.80
C PRO A 90 -4.11 4.13 9.13
N ARG A 91 -3.35 3.95 10.22
CA ARG A 91 -3.92 3.77 11.57
C ARG A 91 -4.95 4.87 11.85
N GLY A 92 -6.20 4.48 12.14
CA GLY A 92 -7.32 5.39 12.43
C GLY A 92 -8.42 5.47 11.35
N ALA A 93 -8.19 5.00 10.13
CA ALA A 93 -9.24 5.04 9.09
C ALA A 93 -10.38 4.02 9.29
N ILE A 94 -10.13 2.94 10.05
CA ILE A 94 -11.09 1.84 10.28
C ILE A 94 -12.14 2.21 11.34
N GLU A 95 -11.86 3.19 12.19
CA GLU A 95 -12.79 3.66 13.23
C GLU A 95 -13.96 4.46 12.65
N ALA A 96 -13.81 5.04 11.45
CA ALA A 96 -14.85 5.82 10.78
C ALA A 96 -15.92 4.98 10.07
N THR A 97 -15.72 3.66 9.92
CA THR A 97 -16.65 2.76 9.20
C THR A 97 -17.55 1.94 10.13
N LYS A 98 -17.55 2.22 11.44
CA LYS A 98 -18.46 1.62 12.43
C LYS A 98 -19.51 2.62 12.93
N SER A 99 -20.13 3.37 12.01
CA SER A 99 -21.34 4.18 12.30
C SER A 99 -22.52 3.64 11.53
#